data_AF-A0A2N0RMP9-F1
#
_entry.id   AF-A0A2N0RMP9-F1
#
_cell.length_a   1.000
_cell.length_b   1.000
_cell.length_c   1.000
_cell.angle_alpha   90.00
_cell.angle_beta   90.00
_cell.angle_gamma   90.00
#
_symmetry.space_group_name_H-M   'P 1'
#
loop_
_entity.id
_entity.type
_entity.pdbx_description
1 polymer ?
#
loop_
_entity_poly.entity_id
_entity_poly.type
_entity_poly.pdbx_seq_one_letter_code
_entity_poly.pdbx_strand_id
1 'polypeptide(L)'
;MIDLYFMIVEFNIIVNPKRTKVSKWIVNIEQVTLKDLKEFVFALYQFPELQKDVATLAFSCNDEKYSPKSDLEFQNMLQLFVSKNNLKFTVFIETSLSFSSWTFPKICKLYKLSEDSDPTLSVFPPFTCGCVELNDEKSQVIIKHLITELNFRFKAIPIGNEASKSQYVCSYLVAIANLFEDKFKVYPEKNVSGLNGHGPVDFALIQIQNSRIIGITEVKDKDFQQGVAQNAVQCESALSSKKKNVFGIITDSEKWFFLECSLDNERNPNFKLSKPMVIIYGDEDMEDRVKKVLGHIVWLLGEAQRLDELEDKN
;
A
#
# COMPACT_ATOMS: atom_id res chain seq x y z
N MET A 1 -34.59 -9.93 -45.03
CA MET A 1 -34.45 -10.50 -43.67
C MET A 1 -33.04 -10.16 -43.27
N ILE A 2 -32.87 -9.16 -42.41
CA ILE A 2 -31.55 -8.65 -42.01
C ILE A 2 -31.06 -9.59 -40.93
N ASP A 3 -30.02 -10.38 -41.22
CA ASP A 3 -29.37 -11.20 -40.20
C ASP A 3 -28.70 -10.25 -39.20
N LEU A 4 -29.32 -10.16 -38.00
CA LEU A 4 -28.71 -9.59 -36.81
C LEU A 4 -27.50 -10.45 -36.45
N TYR A 5 -26.34 -10.16 -37.03
CA TYR A 5 -25.07 -10.64 -36.51
C TYR A 5 -24.79 -9.86 -35.23
N PHE A 6 -25.31 -10.36 -34.10
CA PHE A 6 -24.80 -9.97 -32.79
C PHE A 6 -23.31 -10.28 -32.78
N MET A 7 -22.45 -9.27 -32.84
CA MET A 7 -21.01 -9.46 -32.89
C MET A 7 -20.51 -9.84 -31.49
N ILE A 8 -20.66 -11.13 -31.19
CA ILE A 8 -20.11 -11.77 -29.99
C ILE A 8 -18.62 -11.96 -30.21
N VAL A 9 -17.82 -11.37 -29.34
CA VAL A 9 -16.35 -11.39 -29.42
C VAL A 9 -15.76 -11.91 -28.11
N GLU A 10 -14.72 -12.73 -28.21
CA GLU A 10 -13.90 -13.13 -27.07
C GLU A 10 -12.69 -12.19 -26.95
N PHE A 11 -12.58 -11.49 -25.82
CA PHE A 11 -11.42 -10.68 -25.46
C PHE A 11 -10.58 -11.36 -24.38
N ASN A 12 -9.27 -11.16 -24.48
CA ASN A 12 -8.29 -11.45 -23.45
C ASN A 12 -8.05 -10.20 -22.60
N ILE A 13 -8.63 -10.16 -21.41
CA ILE A 13 -8.52 -9.01 -20.49
C ILE A 13 -7.41 -9.25 -19.48
N ILE A 14 -6.57 -8.24 -19.31
CA ILE A 14 -5.64 -8.12 -18.18
C ILE A 14 -6.19 -7.05 -17.24
N VAL A 15 -6.28 -7.31 -15.94
CA VAL A 15 -6.68 -6.29 -14.95
C VAL A 15 -5.47 -5.88 -14.10
N ASN A 16 -5.22 -4.57 -14.04
CA ASN A 16 -4.15 -3.93 -13.25
C ASN A 16 -4.80 -3.25 -12.02
N PRO A 17 -4.18 -3.28 -10.81
CA PRO A 17 -2.77 -3.54 -10.49
C PRO A 17 -2.35 -5.02 -10.32
N LYS A 18 -3.28 -5.96 -10.15
CA LYS A 18 -2.99 -7.36 -9.73
C LYS A 18 -2.42 -8.28 -10.84
N ARG A 19 -1.57 -7.75 -11.74
CA ARG A 19 -0.85 -8.43 -12.84
C ARG A 19 -0.67 -9.94 -12.63
N THR A 20 -1.31 -10.77 -13.45
CA THR A 20 -0.68 -11.93 -14.15
C THR A 20 -1.67 -12.86 -14.88
N LYS A 21 -2.98 -12.87 -14.56
CA LYS A 21 -3.91 -13.80 -15.22
C LYS A 21 -4.71 -13.09 -16.30
N VAL A 22 -4.59 -13.59 -17.53
CA VAL A 22 -5.47 -13.21 -18.64
C VAL A 22 -6.81 -13.90 -18.41
N SER A 23 -7.88 -13.11 -18.38
CA SER A 23 -9.25 -13.61 -18.27
C SER A 23 -9.94 -13.50 -19.61
N LYS A 24 -10.62 -14.57 -20.02
CA LYS A 24 -11.46 -14.57 -21.21
C LYS A 24 -12.79 -13.90 -20.89
N TRP A 25 -13.15 -12.89 -21.65
CA TRP A 25 -14.41 -12.19 -21.56
C TRP A 25 -15.14 -12.28 -22.90
N ILE A 26 -16.25 -13.00 -22.94
CA ILE A 26 -17.07 -13.18 -24.14
C ILE A 26 -18.25 -12.23 -24.03
N VAL A 27 -18.43 -11.38 -25.04
CA VAL A 27 -19.42 -10.30 -24.95
C VAL A 27 -19.97 -9.90 -26.31
N ASN A 28 -21.24 -9.47 -26.34
CA ASN A 28 -21.81 -8.80 -27.49
C ASN A 28 -21.44 -7.31 -27.45
N ILE A 29 -20.56 -6.88 -28.35
CA ILE A 29 -20.00 -5.52 -28.27
C ILE A 29 -20.98 -4.41 -28.68
N GLU A 30 -22.13 -4.75 -29.25
CA GLU A 30 -23.17 -3.77 -29.61
C GLU A 30 -24.11 -3.45 -28.44
N GLN A 31 -24.18 -4.33 -27.45
CA GLN A 31 -25.12 -4.22 -26.33
C GLN A 31 -24.43 -4.06 -24.97
N VAL A 32 -23.12 -4.29 -24.93
CA VAL A 32 -22.37 -4.24 -23.69
C VAL A 32 -22.31 -2.83 -23.11
N THR A 33 -22.41 -2.77 -21.79
CA THR A 33 -22.25 -1.56 -21.01
C THR A 33 -20.95 -1.58 -20.20
N LEU A 34 -20.51 -0.41 -19.75
CA LEU A 34 -19.43 -0.31 -18.77
C LEU A 34 -19.76 -1.06 -17.47
N LYS A 35 -21.05 -1.12 -17.11
CA LYS A 35 -21.54 -1.87 -15.95
C LYS A 35 -21.30 -3.37 -16.10
N ASP A 36 -21.57 -3.95 -17.28
CA ASP A 36 -21.35 -5.38 -17.52
C ASP A 36 -19.88 -5.77 -17.35
N LEU A 37 -18.97 -4.93 -17.88
CA LEU A 37 -17.54 -5.16 -17.69
C LEU A 37 -17.12 -4.99 -16.22
N LYS A 38 -17.64 -3.98 -15.52
CA LYS A 38 -17.39 -3.79 -14.09
C LYS A 38 -17.82 -5.03 -13.30
N GLU A 39 -19.02 -5.56 -13.55
CA GLU A 39 -19.52 -6.76 -12.88
C GLU A 39 -18.65 -7.98 -13.17
N PHE A 40 -18.23 -8.17 -14.42
CA PHE A 40 -17.30 -9.23 -14.79
C PHE A 40 -15.95 -9.10 -14.05
N VAL A 41 -15.34 -7.93 -14.11
CA VAL A 41 -14.06 -7.64 -13.43
C VAL A 41 -14.23 -7.84 -11.93
N PHE A 42 -15.30 -7.35 -11.32
CA PHE A 42 -15.49 -7.47 -9.88
C PHE A 42 -15.77 -8.89 -9.41
N ALA A 43 -16.48 -9.69 -10.22
CA ALA A 43 -16.69 -11.11 -9.95
C ALA A 43 -15.36 -11.89 -9.92
N LEU A 44 -14.39 -11.54 -10.79
CA LEU A 44 -13.07 -12.19 -10.83
C LEU A 44 -12.27 -12.04 -9.53
N TYR A 45 -12.53 -10.99 -8.75
CA TYR A 45 -11.72 -10.62 -7.59
C TYR A 45 -12.52 -10.57 -6.27
N GLN A 46 -13.77 -11.03 -6.26
CA GLN A 46 -14.63 -11.09 -5.07
C GLN A 46 -14.75 -9.74 -4.34
N PHE A 47 -14.96 -8.65 -5.07
CA PHE A 47 -15.05 -7.32 -4.45
C PHE A 47 -16.32 -7.13 -3.62
N PRO A 48 -16.23 -6.50 -2.44
CA PRO A 48 -17.41 -6.06 -1.70
C PRO A 48 -18.18 -4.98 -2.47
N GLU A 49 -19.52 -5.03 -2.39
CA GLU A 49 -20.46 -4.16 -3.11
C GLU A 49 -20.19 -2.66 -2.91
N LEU A 50 -19.58 -2.26 -1.78
CA LEU A 50 -19.19 -0.87 -1.49
C LEU A 50 -18.31 -0.20 -2.55
N GLN A 51 -17.62 -0.96 -3.41
CA GLN A 51 -16.73 -0.40 -4.43
C GLN A 51 -17.34 -0.32 -5.84
N LYS A 52 -18.50 -0.95 -6.08
CA LYS A 52 -19.07 -1.06 -7.45
C LYS A 52 -19.34 0.30 -8.09
N ASP A 53 -19.75 1.27 -7.29
CA ASP A 53 -20.18 2.60 -7.75
C ASP A 53 -19.04 3.64 -7.78
N VAL A 54 -17.92 3.39 -7.09
CA VAL A 54 -16.85 4.39 -6.88
C VAL A 54 -15.63 4.17 -7.79
N ALA A 55 -15.47 2.97 -8.33
CA ALA A 55 -14.37 2.66 -9.23
C ALA A 55 -14.61 3.23 -10.64
N THR A 56 -13.60 3.91 -11.17
CA THR A 56 -13.49 4.27 -12.57
C THR A 56 -12.58 3.27 -13.29
N LEU A 57 -12.85 3.04 -14.57
CA LEU A 57 -12.04 2.15 -15.39
C LEU A 57 -11.30 2.99 -16.43
N ALA A 58 -9.98 2.82 -16.50
CA ALA A 58 -9.18 3.23 -17.62
C ALA A 58 -8.72 1.99 -18.40
N PHE A 59 -8.36 2.18 -19.65
CA PHE A 59 -8.08 1.07 -20.56
C PHE A 59 -6.80 1.33 -21.32
N SER A 60 -6.08 0.27 -21.68
CA SER A 60 -5.02 0.37 -22.68
C SER A 60 -5.05 -0.80 -23.65
N CYS A 61 -4.83 -0.52 -24.93
CA CYS A 61 -4.65 -1.53 -25.96
C CYS A 61 -3.46 -1.11 -26.84
N ASN A 62 -2.47 -1.99 -27.01
CA ASN A 62 -1.21 -1.69 -27.72
C ASN A 62 -0.57 -0.35 -27.29
N ASP A 63 -0.46 -0.13 -25.98
CA ASP A 63 0.09 1.08 -25.35
C ASP A 63 -0.69 2.38 -25.55
N GLU A 64 -1.77 2.38 -26.33
CA GLU A 64 -2.72 3.49 -26.41
C GLU A 64 -3.70 3.47 -25.23
N LYS A 65 -3.96 4.63 -24.61
CA LYS A 65 -4.87 4.76 -23.46
C LYS A 65 -6.27 5.20 -23.90
N TYR A 66 -7.28 4.64 -23.26
CA TYR A 66 -8.69 4.94 -23.51
C TYR A 66 -9.43 5.14 -22.18
N SER A 67 -10.45 6.02 -22.18
CA SER A 67 -11.23 6.35 -20.97
C SER A 67 -12.68 6.71 -21.33
N PRO A 68 -13.46 5.76 -21.89
CA PRO A 68 -14.84 5.99 -22.28
C PRO A 68 -15.69 6.46 -21.10
N LYS A 69 -16.51 7.47 -21.34
CA LYS A 69 -17.39 8.12 -20.35
C LYS A 69 -18.86 7.73 -20.49
N SER A 70 -19.20 6.99 -21.54
CA SER A 70 -20.54 6.45 -21.80
C SER A 70 -20.46 5.03 -22.36
N ASP A 71 -21.59 4.31 -22.30
CA ASP A 71 -21.68 2.97 -22.90
C ASP A 71 -21.44 3.02 -24.42
N LEU A 72 -21.90 4.07 -25.09
CA LEU A 72 -21.65 4.26 -26.52
C LEU A 72 -20.15 4.43 -26.84
N GLU A 73 -19.44 5.25 -26.06
CA GLU A 73 -17.98 5.39 -26.22
C GLU A 73 -17.25 4.07 -25.94
N PHE A 74 -17.72 3.30 -24.96
CA PHE A 74 -17.15 2.00 -24.62
C PHE A 74 -17.36 0.98 -25.75
N GLN A 75 -18.56 0.92 -26.33
CA GLN A 75 -18.88 0.07 -27.48
C GLN A 75 -18.04 0.47 -28.71
N ASN A 76 -17.92 1.77 -29.01
CA ASN A 76 -17.08 2.28 -30.09
C ASN A 76 -15.60 1.90 -29.89
N MET A 77 -15.11 1.96 -28.64
CA MET A 77 -13.75 1.52 -28.31
C MET A 77 -13.55 0.02 -28.58
N LEU A 78 -14.48 -0.84 -28.18
CA LEU A 78 -14.40 -2.28 -28.45
C LEU A 78 -14.49 -2.58 -29.96
N GLN A 79 -15.36 -1.88 -30.69
CA GLN A 79 -15.43 -1.97 -32.15
C GLN A 79 -14.11 -1.59 -32.82
N LEU A 80 -13.46 -0.51 -32.35
CA LEU A 80 -12.14 -0.11 -32.81
C LEU A 80 -11.10 -1.23 -32.58
N PHE A 81 -11.12 -1.86 -31.41
CA PHE A 81 -10.22 -2.98 -31.10
C PHE A 81 -10.42 -4.15 -32.06
N VAL A 82 -11.67 -4.54 -32.33
CA VAL A 82 -12.01 -5.61 -33.28
C VAL A 82 -11.58 -5.25 -34.70
N SER A 83 -11.83 -4.02 -35.15
CA SER A 83 -11.45 -3.56 -36.50
C SER A 83 -9.93 -3.63 -36.74
N LYS A 84 -9.13 -3.46 -35.68
CA LYS A 84 -7.67 -3.56 -35.70
C LYS A 84 -7.16 -4.98 -35.36
N ASN A 85 -8.05 -5.97 -35.22
CA ASN A 85 -7.73 -7.33 -34.78
C ASN A 85 -7.02 -7.41 -33.41
N ASN A 86 -7.30 -6.46 -32.53
CA ASN A 86 -6.73 -6.37 -31.18
C ASN A 86 -7.68 -6.99 -30.16
N LEU A 87 -7.59 -8.30 -29.94
CA LEU A 87 -8.47 -9.01 -29.01
C LEU A 87 -7.91 -9.06 -27.58
N LYS A 88 -6.92 -8.22 -27.26
CA LYS A 88 -6.29 -8.16 -25.94
C LYS A 88 -6.15 -6.71 -25.49
N PHE A 89 -6.63 -6.41 -24.28
CA PHE A 89 -6.48 -5.08 -23.68
C PHE A 89 -6.35 -5.18 -22.16
N THR A 90 -5.83 -4.11 -21.57
CA THR A 90 -5.67 -3.97 -20.12
C THR A 90 -6.75 -3.05 -19.58
N VAL A 91 -7.39 -3.46 -18.49
CA VAL A 91 -8.28 -2.63 -17.67
C VAL A 91 -7.49 -2.20 -16.43
N PHE A 92 -7.48 -0.90 -16.18
CA PHE A 92 -6.95 -0.29 -14.99
C PHE A 92 -8.13 0.08 -14.10
N ILE A 93 -8.18 -0.52 -12.92
CA ILE A 93 -9.15 -0.11 -11.91
C ILE A 93 -8.56 1.12 -11.23
N GLU A 94 -9.08 2.29 -11.61
CA GLU A 94 -8.81 3.56 -10.97
C GLU A 94 -9.89 3.76 -9.92
N THR A 95 -9.65 3.26 -8.70
CA THR A 95 -10.50 3.64 -7.57
C THR A 95 -10.37 5.14 -7.34
N SER A 96 -11.50 5.82 -7.06
CA SER A 96 -11.50 7.22 -6.63
C SER A 96 -11.51 7.36 -5.10
N LEU A 97 -11.45 6.24 -4.36
CA LEU A 97 -11.37 6.26 -2.90
C LEU A 97 -9.98 6.74 -2.46
N SER A 98 -9.97 7.85 -1.73
CA SER A 98 -8.79 8.26 -0.98
C SER A 98 -8.49 7.22 0.11
N PHE A 99 -7.22 7.02 0.43
CA PHE A 99 -6.86 6.15 1.56
C PHE A 99 -7.52 6.58 2.87
N SER A 100 -7.70 7.89 3.10
CA SER A 100 -8.36 8.46 4.28
C SER A 100 -9.86 8.13 4.38
N SER A 101 -10.49 7.64 3.31
CA SER A 101 -11.90 7.25 3.29
C SER A 101 -12.15 5.87 3.92
N TRP A 102 -11.09 5.11 4.21
CA TRP A 102 -11.18 3.81 4.88
C TRP A 102 -11.33 3.97 6.39
N THR A 103 -12.37 3.33 6.93
CA THR A 103 -12.57 3.20 8.38
C THR A 103 -12.11 1.83 8.84
N PHE A 104 -11.76 1.71 10.12
CA PHE A 104 -11.30 0.46 10.69
C PHE A 104 -12.29 -0.72 10.52
N PRO A 105 -13.61 -0.57 10.78
CA PRO A 105 -14.57 -1.64 10.52
C PRO A 105 -14.64 -2.05 9.04
N LYS A 106 -14.55 -1.10 8.11
CA LYS A 106 -14.57 -1.39 6.66
C LYS A 106 -13.35 -2.21 6.24
N ILE A 107 -12.18 -1.91 6.79
CA ILE A 107 -10.95 -2.67 6.54
C ILE A 107 -11.02 -4.07 7.13
N CYS A 108 -11.52 -4.20 8.35
CA CYS A 108 -11.70 -5.51 8.98
C CYS A 108 -12.61 -6.42 8.15
N LYS A 109 -13.72 -5.87 7.62
CA LYS A 109 -14.61 -6.61 6.73
C LYS A 109 -13.96 -6.92 5.37
N LEU A 110 -13.28 -5.94 4.77
CA LEU A 110 -12.62 -6.09 3.47
C LEU A 110 -11.62 -7.25 3.48
N TYR A 111 -10.79 -7.32 4.52
CA TYR A 111 -9.73 -8.32 4.65
C TYR A 111 -10.13 -9.51 5.52
N LYS A 112 -11.43 -9.67 5.82
CA LYS A 112 -11.98 -10.80 6.59
C LYS A 112 -11.30 -11.00 7.95
N LEU A 113 -10.89 -9.90 8.60
CA LEU A 113 -10.28 -9.89 9.94
C LEU A 113 -11.35 -9.98 11.04
N SER A 114 -12.52 -9.37 10.82
CA SER A 114 -13.66 -9.40 11.74
C SER A 114 -14.93 -8.94 11.03
N GLU A 115 -16.06 -9.51 11.43
CA GLU A 115 -17.41 -9.08 11.03
C GLU A 115 -18.09 -8.19 12.10
N ASP A 116 -17.38 -7.88 13.19
CA ASP A 116 -17.88 -6.97 14.24
C ASP A 116 -18.09 -5.56 13.67
N SER A 117 -19.15 -4.90 14.12
CA SER A 117 -19.43 -3.50 13.82
C SER A 117 -18.43 -2.53 14.47
N ASP A 118 -17.83 -2.91 15.61
CA ASP A 118 -16.86 -2.11 16.34
C ASP A 118 -15.62 -2.94 16.74
N PRO A 119 -14.81 -3.39 15.77
CA PRO A 119 -13.65 -4.21 16.05
C PRO A 119 -12.55 -3.37 16.71
N THR A 120 -11.77 -4.01 17.57
CA THR A 120 -10.56 -3.41 18.17
C THR A 120 -9.30 -3.86 17.42
N LEU A 121 -8.15 -3.24 17.70
CA LEU A 121 -6.86 -3.61 17.06
C LEU A 121 -6.46 -5.08 17.27
N SER A 122 -7.02 -5.78 18.26
CA SER A 122 -6.71 -7.19 18.55
C SER A 122 -7.17 -8.18 17.48
N VAL A 123 -8.01 -7.75 16.53
CA VAL A 123 -8.41 -8.57 15.37
C VAL A 123 -7.24 -8.84 14.42
N PHE A 124 -6.19 -8.02 14.47
CA PHE A 124 -4.96 -8.29 13.72
C PHE A 124 -4.16 -9.39 14.42
N PRO A 125 -3.74 -10.44 13.70
CA PRO A 125 -2.79 -11.41 14.23
C PRO A 125 -1.53 -10.72 14.79
N PRO A 126 -0.96 -11.23 15.90
CA PRO A 126 0.19 -10.61 16.54
C PRO A 126 1.42 -10.68 15.63
N PHE A 127 2.13 -9.55 15.51
CA PHE A 127 3.41 -9.48 14.83
C PHE A 127 4.56 -9.43 15.85
N THR A 128 5.41 -10.46 15.82
CA THR A 128 6.66 -10.49 16.57
C THR A 128 7.75 -9.80 15.75
N CYS A 129 7.87 -8.49 15.90
CA CYS A 129 8.93 -7.71 15.29
C CYS A 129 10.25 -7.95 16.04
N GLY A 130 11.28 -8.42 15.34
CA GLY A 130 12.63 -8.53 15.90
C GLY A 130 13.25 -7.14 16.14
N CYS A 131 14.37 -7.10 16.87
CA CYS A 131 15.08 -5.86 17.16
C CYS A 131 16.58 -6.10 16.96
N VAL A 132 17.22 -5.28 16.12
CA VAL A 132 18.66 -5.32 15.91
C VAL A 132 19.37 -4.45 16.95
N GLU A 133 20.39 -5.00 17.59
CA GLU A 133 21.31 -4.21 18.42
C GLU A 133 22.25 -3.39 17.54
N LEU A 134 22.24 -2.07 17.71
CA LEU A 134 22.95 -1.13 16.85
C LEU A 134 24.28 -0.67 17.47
N ASN A 135 25.09 -1.61 17.95
CA ASN A 135 26.27 -1.34 18.79
C ASN A 135 27.55 -0.99 18.01
N ASP A 136 27.55 -1.13 16.68
CA ASP A 136 28.71 -0.79 15.87
C ASP A 136 28.97 0.73 15.86
N GLU A 137 30.24 1.11 15.68
CA GLU A 137 30.70 2.49 15.78
C GLU A 137 29.91 3.43 14.85
N LYS A 138 29.65 2.98 13.62
CA LYS A 138 28.94 3.77 12.62
C LYS A 138 27.49 4.01 13.03
N SER A 139 26.79 2.96 13.47
CA SER A 139 25.43 3.08 13.98
C SER A 139 25.35 4.01 15.20
N GLN A 140 26.30 3.91 16.14
CA GLN A 140 26.34 4.77 17.32
C GLN A 140 26.52 6.26 16.97
N VAL A 141 27.32 6.58 15.96
CA VAL A 141 27.46 7.96 15.45
C VAL A 141 26.12 8.49 14.92
N ILE A 142 25.41 7.70 14.11
CA ILE A 142 24.11 8.09 13.56
C ILE A 142 23.06 8.26 14.67
N ILE A 143 23.02 7.34 15.63
CA ILE A 143 22.12 7.42 16.78
C ILE A 143 22.39 8.69 17.59
N LYS A 144 23.64 9.03 17.87
CA LYS A 144 24.00 10.24 18.60
C LYS A 144 23.52 11.51 17.88
N HIS A 145 23.64 11.56 16.55
CA HIS A 145 23.09 12.67 15.77
C HIS A 145 21.56 12.73 15.86
N LEU A 146 20.87 11.60 15.72
CA LEU A 146 19.41 11.54 15.88
C LEU A 146 18.97 12.03 17.26
N ILE A 147 19.58 11.54 18.33
CA ILE A 147 19.25 11.96 19.71
C ILE A 147 19.44 13.45 19.89
N THR A 148 20.53 14.00 19.35
CA THR A 148 20.80 15.44 19.40
C THR A 148 19.71 16.23 18.66
N GLU A 149 19.32 15.79 17.46
CA GLU A 149 18.25 16.40 16.67
C GLU A 149 16.89 16.35 17.38
N LEU A 150 16.50 15.18 17.90
CA LEU A 150 15.25 15.00 18.64
C LEU A 150 15.20 15.88 19.89
N ASN A 151 16.32 16.02 20.61
CA ASN A 151 16.42 16.92 21.76
C ASN A 151 16.26 18.40 21.37
N PHE A 152 16.85 18.83 20.25
CA PHE A 152 16.65 20.18 19.75
C PHE A 152 15.21 20.43 19.32
N ARG A 153 14.59 19.47 18.62
CA ARG A 153 13.17 19.54 18.23
C ARG A 153 12.27 19.59 19.45
N PHE A 154 12.49 18.75 20.44
CA PHE A 154 11.71 18.73 21.69
C PHE A 154 11.71 20.07 22.43
N LYS A 155 12.84 20.78 22.43
CA LYS A 155 12.95 22.11 23.03
C LYS A 155 12.25 23.23 22.25
N ALA A 156 12.09 23.06 20.93
CA ALA A 156 11.67 24.14 20.03
C ALA A 156 10.28 23.93 19.41
N ILE A 157 9.83 22.69 19.25
CA ILE A 157 8.63 22.29 18.52
C ILE A 157 7.81 21.37 19.44
N PRO A 158 6.66 21.83 19.98
CA PRO A 158 5.81 20.97 20.79
C PRO A 158 5.26 19.82 19.95
N ILE A 159 5.18 18.63 20.55
CA ILE A 159 4.52 17.46 19.96
C ILE A 159 3.00 17.70 20.07
N GLY A 160 2.43 18.28 19.02
CA GLY A 160 1.03 18.67 18.95
C GLY A 160 0.33 17.98 17.80
N ASN A 161 0.08 18.72 16.73
CA ASN A 161 -0.62 18.22 15.54
C ASN A 161 0.24 17.25 14.70
N GLU A 162 -0.38 16.61 13.70
CA GLU A 162 0.29 15.67 12.80
C GLU A 162 1.51 16.29 12.11
N ALA A 163 1.46 17.56 11.69
CA ALA A 163 2.59 18.23 11.06
C ALA A 163 3.82 18.30 11.98
N SER A 164 3.63 18.63 13.26
CA SER A 164 4.70 18.64 14.25
C SER A 164 5.22 17.23 14.54
N LYS A 165 4.35 16.23 14.65
CA LYS A 165 4.71 14.81 14.85
C LYS A 165 5.53 14.26 13.68
N SER A 166 5.15 14.60 12.45
CA SER A 166 5.88 14.23 11.23
C SER A 166 7.33 14.71 11.22
N GLN A 167 7.66 15.83 11.90
CA GLN A 167 9.04 16.30 12.03
C GLN A 167 9.91 15.33 12.84
N TYR A 168 9.36 14.79 13.93
CA TYR A 168 10.05 13.78 14.75
C TYR A 168 10.20 12.49 13.95
N VAL A 169 9.11 11.99 13.37
CA VAL A 169 9.09 10.76 12.57
C VAL A 169 10.09 10.83 11.41
N CYS A 170 10.14 11.95 10.70
CA CYS A 170 11.10 12.17 9.62
C CYS A 170 12.56 12.03 10.11
N SER A 171 12.87 12.51 11.31
CA SER A 171 14.22 12.38 11.90
C SER A 171 14.63 10.90 12.04
N TYR A 172 13.72 10.04 12.53
CA TYR A 172 13.97 8.59 12.59
C TYR A 172 14.19 7.99 11.20
N LEU A 173 13.33 8.31 10.23
CA LEU A 173 13.43 7.76 8.88
C LEU A 173 14.72 8.19 8.17
N VAL A 174 15.18 9.42 8.39
CA VAL A 174 16.47 9.91 7.88
C VAL A 174 17.63 9.15 8.53
N ALA A 175 17.62 8.96 9.85
CA ALA A 175 18.63 8.17 10.54
C ALA A 175 18.68 6.72 9.99
N ILE A 176 17.51 6.11 9.79
CA ILE A 176 17.38 4.78 9.18
C ILE A 176 17.99 4.74 7.78
N ALA A 177 17.67 5.70 6.91
CA ALA A 177 18.25 5.72 5.55
C ALA A 177 19.78 5.82 5.58
N ASN A 178 20.35 6.59 6.51
CA ASN A 178 21.80 6.72 6.68
C ASN A 178 22.48 5.45 7.22
N LEU A 179 21.78 4.66 8.05
CA LEU A 179 22.31 3.38 8.53
C LEU A 179 22.60 2.41 7.37
N PHE A 180 21.85 2.52 6.27
CA PHE A 180 21.93 1.62 5.12
C PHE A 180 22.68 2.17 3.89
N GLU A 181 23.46 3.25 4.02
CA GLU A 181 24.39 3.75 2.97
C GLU A 181 23.78 3.78 1.56
N ASP A 182 22.74 4.58 1.38
CA ASP A 182 22.07 4.76 0.08
C ASP A 182 21.34 3.52 -0.48
N LYS A 183 21.18 2.42 0.26
CA LYS A 183 20.29 1.34 -0.21
C LYS A 183 18.82 1.77 -0.24
N PHE A 184 18.45 2.76 0.58
CA PHE A 184 17.09 3.25 0.72
C PHE A 184 17.00 4.77 0.68
N LYS A 185 15.86 5.29 0.24
CA LYS A 185 15.49 6.70 0.32
C LYS A 185 14.12 6.89 0.94
N VAL A 186 13.99 7.95 1.72
CA VAL A 186 12.71 8.41 2.28
C VAL A 186 12.09 9.40 1.29
N TYR A 187 10.83 9.16 0.92
CA TYR A 187 10.04 10.05 0.07
C TYR A 187 8.82 10.53 0.84
N PRO A 188 8.77 11.81 1.28
CA PRO A 188 7.57 12.38 1.85
C PRO A 188 6.49 12.54 0.76
N GLU A 189 5.21 12.42 1.15
CA GLU A 189 4.04 12.67 0.30
C GLU A 189 4.04 11.91 -1.04
N LYS A 190 4.64 10.71 -1.06
CA LYS A 190 4.68 9.91 -2.29
C LYS A 190 3.28 9.42 -2.64
N ASN A 191 2.83 9.71 -3.86
CA ASN A 191 1.61 9.10 -4.39
C ASN A 191 1.76 7.58 -4.53
N VAL A 192 0.86 6.85 -3.87
CA VAL A 192 0.66 5.41 -3.98
C VAL A 192 -0.73 5.18 -4.56
N SER A 193 -0.87 4.15 -5.38
CA SER A 193 -2.16 3.78 -5.96
C SER A 193 -2.24 2.28 -6.03
N GLY A 194 -3.38 1.76 -5.59
CA GLY A 194 -3.68 0.36 -5.69
C GLY A 194 -5.18 0.17 -5.84
N LEU A 195 -5.58 -1.08 -5.67
CA LEU A 195 -6.94 -1.49 -5.97
C LEU A 195 -7.96 -0.85 -5.03
N ASN A 196 -7.58 -0.71 -3.76
CA ASN A 196 -8.46 -0.26 -2.70
C ASN A 196 -8.28 1.22 -2.36
N GLY A 197 -7.31 1.93 -2.92
CA GLY A 197 -7.24 3.37 -2.77
C GLY A 197 -6.12 4.02 -3.55
N HIS A 198 -6.14 5.35 -3.57
CA HIS A 198 -5.01 6.15 -4.04
C HIS A 198 -4.80 7.37 -3.15
N GLY A 199 -3.61 7.94 -3.24
CA GLY A 199 -3.27 9.20 -2.58
C GLY A 199 -1.81 9.26 -2.14
N PRO A 200 -1.38 10.42 -1.61
CA PRO A 200 -0.09 10.55 -0.96
C PRO A 200 -0.07 9.71 0.33
N VAL A 201 1.10 9.16 0.64
CA VAL A 201 1.43 8.62 1.97
C VAL A 201 2.36 9.60 2.67
N ASP A 202 2.34 9.67 4.01
CA ASP A 202 3.17 10.65 4.73
C ASP A 202 4.66 10.43 4.44
N PHE A 203 5.12 9.18 4.53
CA PHE A 203 6.45 8.79 4.07
C PHE A 203 6.45 7.39 3.44
N ALA A 204 7.15 7.27 2.32
CA ALA A 204 7.51 5.99 1.72
C ALA A 204 9.02 5.74 1.85
N LEU A 205 9.38 4.55 2.30
CA LEU A 205 10.75 4.02 2.19
C LEU A 205 10.86 3.25 0.87
N ILE A 206 11.79 3.69 0.02
CA ILE A 206 12.02 3.09 -1.30
C ILE A 206 13.43 2.53 -1.37
N GLN A 207 13.53 1.27 -1.80
CA GLN A 207 14.80 0.63 -2.16
C GLN A 207 15.29 1.15 -3.51
N ILE A 208 16.51 1.66 -3.55
CA ILE A 208 17.04 2.34 -4.74
C ILE A 208 17.20 1.36 -5.90
N GLN A 209 17.76 0.17 -5.64
CA GLN A 209 18.15 -0.79 -6.66
C GLN A 209 17.01 -1.18 -7.61
N ASN A 210 15.79 -1.32 -7.11
CA ASN A 210 14.63 -1.79 -7.85
C ASN A 210 13.43 -0.81 -7.79
N SER A 211 13.61 0.38 -7.19
CA SER A 211 12.56 1.39 -6.97
C SER A 211 11.31 0.86 -6.23
N ARG A 212 11.45 -0.22 -5.44
CA ARG A 212 10.36 -0.84 -4.71
C ARG A 212 10.05 -0.07 -3.43
N ILE A 213 8.76 0.13 -3.15
CA ILE A 213 8.31 0.58 -1.83
C ILE A 213 8.40 -0.62 -0.87
N ILE A 214 9.21 -0.50 0.17
CA ILE A 214 9.39 -1.54 1.19
C ILE A 214 8.65 -1.22 2.48
N GLY A 215 8.45 0.07 2.74
CA GLY A 215 7.86 0.58 3.96
C GLY A 215 6.99 1.79 3.71
N ILE A 216 5.86 1.89 4.40
CA ILE A 216 4.97 3.05 4.38
C ILE A 216 4.71 3.50 5.82
N THR A 217 4.98 4.77 6.10
CA THR A 217 4.69 5.38 7.41
C THR A 217 3.47 6.27 7.30
N GLU A 218 2.53 6.09 8.23
CA GLU A 218 1.34 6.89 8.43
C GLU A 218 1.44 7.54 9.83
N VAL A 219 1.43 8.88 9.85
CA VAL A 219 1.47 9.68 11.06
C VAL A 219 0.05 10.04 11.48
N LYS A 220 -0.29 9.84 12.75
CA LYS A 220 -1.62 10.16 13.30
C LYS A 220 -1.53 11.01 14.55
N ASP A 221 -2.52 11.87 14.77
CA ASP A 221 -2.60 12.58 16.05
C ASP A 221 -3.03 11.63 17.18
N LYS A 222 -4.19 10.98 17.04
CA LYS A 222 -4.82 10.16 18.11
C LYS A 222 -5.50 8.89 17.62
N ASP A 223 -6.07 8.90 16.41
CA ASP A 223 -6.85 7.78 15.90
C ASP A 223 -5.96 6.72 15.23
N PHE A 224 -5.41 5.84 16.06
CA PHE A 224 -4.60 4.71 15.60
C PHE A 224 -5.40 3.67 14.83
N GLN A 225 -6.71 3.52 15.09
CA GLN A 225 -7.54 2.58 14.33
C GLN A 225 -7.69 3.05 12.89
N GLN A 226 -7.96 4.34 12.68
CA GLN A 226 -7.92 4.93 11.35
C GLN A 226 -6.53 4.85 10.73
N GLY A 227 -5.46 5.11 11.50
CA GLY A 227 -4.08 4.96 11.04
C GLY A 227 -3.76 3.56 10.53
N VAL A 228 -4.11 2.52 11.30
CA VAL A 228 -3.93 1.11 10.90
C VAL A 228 -4.78 0.77 9.68
N ALA A 229 -6.04 1.23 9.63
CA ALA A 229 -6.93 1.01 8.49
C ALA A 229 -6.34 1.59 7.19
N GLN A 230 -5.91 2.85 7.25
CA GLN A 230 -5.33 3.57 6.13
C GLN A 230 -3.98 2.95 5.70
N ASN A 231 -3.13 2.60 6.66
CA ASN A 231 -1.82 2.05 6.37
C ASN A 231 -1.89 0.62 5.81
N ALA A 232 -2.89 -0.18 6.19
CA ALA A 232 -3.11 -1.51 5.62
C ALA A 232 -3.40 -1.46 4.12
N VAL A 233 -4.32 -0.59 3.66
CA VAL A 233 -4.61 -0.43 2.22
C VAL A 233 -3.46 0.19 1.44
N GLN A 234 -2.70 1.11 2.06
CA GLN A 234 -1.49 1.66 1.45
C GLN A 234 -0.43 0.57 1.25
N CYS A 235 -0.19 -0.27 2.27
CA CYS A 235 0.75 -1.38 2.19
C CYS A 235 0.32 -2.42 1.15
N GLU A 236 -0.97 -2.80 1.11
CA GLU A 236 -1.49 -3.69 0.06
C GLU A 236 -1.22 -3.11 -1.34
N SER A 237 -1.45 -1.81 -1.51
CA SER A 237 -1.25 -1.12 -2.78
C SER A 237 0.21 -1.11 -3.25
N ALA A 238 1.16 -1.26 -2.33
CA ALA A 238 2.59 -1.34 -2.61
C ALA A 238 3.11 -2.78 -2.83
N LEU A 239 2.28 -3.81 -2.59
CA LEU A 239 2.68 -5.20 -2.83
C LEU A 239 2.90 -5.46 -4.33
N SER A 240 4.02 -6.10 -4.65
CA SER A 240 4.43 -6.38 -6.03
C SER A 240 4.60 -7.88 -6.34
N SER A 241 4.89 -8.73 -5.34
CA SER A 241 5.03 -10.18 -5.50
C SER A 241 4.69 -10.94 -4.22
N LYS A 242 4.50 -12.27 -4.30
CA LYS A 242 4.20 -13.12 -3.14
C LYS A 242 5.32 -13.23 -2.12
N LYS A 243 6.57 -13.00 -2.52
CA LYS A 243 7.73 -13.13 -1.65
C LYS A 243 8.16 -11.79 -1.06
N LYS A 244 7.50 -10.69 -1.44
CA LYS A 244 7.87 -9.33 -1.08
C LYS A 244 6.87 -8.73 -0.12
N ASN A 245 7.25 -8.73 1.16
CA ASN A 245 6.48 -8.04 2.17
C ASN A 245 6.69 -6.53 2.05
N VAL A 246 5.66 -5.79 2.45
CA VAL A 246 5.71 -4.35 2.70
C VAL A 246 5.40 -4.17 4.18
N PHE A 247 6.18 -3.38 4.89
CA PHE A 247 5.88 -3.06 6.28
C PHE A 247 5.23 -1.69 6.41
N GLY A 248 4.38 -1.57 7.41
CA GLY A 248 3.72 -0.36 7.80
C GLY A 248 4.27 0.17 9.12
N ILE A 249 4.34 1.49 9.25
CA ILE A 249 4.62 2.16 10.51
C ILE A 249 3.44 3.09 10.80
N ILE A 250 2.78 2.93 11.92
CA ILE A 250 1.70 3.82 12.36
C ILE A 250 2.15 4.48 13.66
N THR A 251 2.23 5.80 13.67
CA THR A 251 2.82 6.51 14.82
C THR A 251 2.28 7.92 15.03
N ASP A 252 2.25 8.36 16.27
CA ASP A 252 2.05 9.77 16.65
C ASP A 252 3.37 10.44 17.09
N SER A 253 4.51 9.86 16.69
CA SER A 253 5.89 10.10 17.16
C SER A 253 6.24 9.56 18.55
N GLU A 254 5.26 9.31 19.43
CA GLU A 254 5.48 8.78 20.78
C GLU A 254 5.16 7.28 20.84
N LYS A 255 4.03 6.86 20.27
CA LYS A 255 3.61 5.48 20.11
C LYS A 255 3.91 4.99 18.70
N TRP A 256 4.47 3.80 18.58
CA TRP A 256 4.90 3.21 17.32
C TRP A 256 4.35 1.80 17.18
N PHE A 257 3.53 1.58 16.15
CA PHE A 257 3.06 0.28 15.73
C PHE A 257 3.74 -0.12 14.43
N PHE A 258 4.06 -1.42 14.30
CA PHE A 258 4.61 -2.00 13.09
C PHE A 258 3.61 -2.99 12.52
N LEU A 259 3.29 -2.83 11.24
CA LEU A 259 2.39 -3.69 10.47
C LEU A 259 3.23 -4.52 9.48
N GLU A 260 3.00 -5.82 9.41
CA GLU A 260 3.49 -6.65 8.30
C GLU A 260 2.35 -6.82 7.30
N CYS A 261 2.61 -6.55 6.02
CA CYS A 261 1.71 -6.86 4.91
C CYS A 261 2.40 -7.84 3.96
N SER A 262 1.75 -8.96 3.68
CA SER A 262 2.26 -10.05 2.82
C SER A 262 1.15 -10.60 1.94
N LEU A 263 1.48 -11.42 0.94
CA LEU A 263 0.49 -12.16 0.15
C LEU A 263 0.50 -13.63 0.50
N ASP A 264 -0.69 -14.24 0.58
CA ASP A 264 -0.83 -15.69 0.66
C ASP A 264 -0.64 -16.38 -0.71
N ASN A 265 -0.84 -17.70 -0.72
CA ASN A 265 -0.77 -18.51 -1.94
C ASN A 265 -1.86 -18.18 -2.97
N GLU A 266 -2.95 -17.55 -2.55
CA GLU A 266 -4.06 -17.12 -3.40
C GLU A 266 -3.94 -15.65 -3.84
N ARG A 267 -2.89 -14.94 -3.37
CA ARG A 267 -2.66 -13.50 -3.53
C ARG A 267 -3.66 -12.61 -2.79
N ASN A 268 -4.22 -13.12 -1.70
CA ASN A 268 -4.92 -12.28 -0.74
C ASN A 268 -3.88 -11.64 0.19
N PRO A 269 -4.07 -10.36 0.56
CA PRO A 269 -3.21 -9.72 1.53
C PRO A 269 -3.46 -10.26 2.93
N ASN A 270 -2.38 -10.55 3.64
CA ASN A 270 -2.37 -10.93 5.05
C ASN A 270 -1.66 -9.85 5.85
N PHE A 271 -2.21 -9.59 7.04
CA PHE A 271 -1.71 -8.55 7.94
C PHE A 271 -1.36 -9.11 9.31
N LYS A 272 -0.30 -8.58 9.91
CA LYS A 272 0.01 -8.76 11.34
C LYS A 272 0.38 -7.42 11.96
N LEU A 273 -0.01 -7.18 13.21
CA LEU A 273 0.24 -5.92 13.91
C LEU A 273 1.03 -6.14 15.20
N SER A 274 2.04 -5.30 15.44
CA SER A 274 2.84 -5.37 16.66
C SER A 274 2.11 -4.78 17.85
N LYS A 275 2.60 -5.09 19.06
CA LYS A 275 2.30 -4.23 20.22
C LYS A 275 2.94 -2.85 20.01
N PRO A 276 2.37 -1.77 20.59
CA PRO A 276 2.98 -0.45 20.48
C PRO A 276 4.26 -0.37 21.30
N MET A 277 5.24 0.33 20.75
CA MET A 277 6.35 0.86 21.51
C MET A 277 6.08 2.30 21.90
N VAL A 278 6.56 2.72 23.07
CA VAL A 278 6.32 4.07 23.60
C VAL A 278 7.64 4.77 23.86
N ILE A 279 7.76 5.99 23.34
CA ILE A 279 8.83 6.95 23.57
C ILE A 279 8.27 8.07 24.42
N ILE A 280 9.04 8.50 25.42
CA ILE A 280 8.75 9.68 26.23
C ILE A 280 9.91 10.63 25.99
N TYR A 281 9.67 11.69 25.22
CA TYR A 281 10.72 12.64 24.87
C TYR A 281 11.14 13.46 26.09
N GLY A 282 12.45 13.61 26.28
CA GLY A 282 13.03 14.31 27.43
C GLY A 282 13.18 13.47 28.70
N ASP A 283 12.74 12.20 28.70
CA ASP A 283 12.95 11.28 29.81
C ASP A 283 14.39 10.73 29.83
N GLU A 284 14.85 10.25 30.98
CA GLU A 284 16.22 9.72 31.17
C GLU A 284 16.48 8.50 30.27
N ASP A 285 15.45 7.69 29.99
CA ASP A 285 15.54 6.49 29.15
C ASP A 285 15.21 6.72 27.67
N MET A 286 15.04 7.99 27.25
CA MET A 286 14.68 8.36 25.88
C MET A 286 15.65 7.74 24.86
N GLU A 287 16.95 7.76 25.14
CA GLU A 287 17.96 7.22 24.23
C GLU A 287 17.78 5.73 23.99
N ASP A 288 17.53 4.95 25.04
CA ASP A 288 17.30 3.50 24.91
C ASP A 288 16.00 3.19 24.16
N ARG A 289 14.96 4.00 24.35
CA ARG A 289 13.69 3.85 23.61
C ARG A 289 13.86 4.19 22.14
N VAL A 290 14.58 5.26 21.81
CA VAL A 290 14.93 5.64 20.44
C VAL A 290 15.72 4.52 19.76
N LYS A 291 16.75 3.99 20.44
CA LYS A 291 17.56 2.86 19.94
C LYS A 291 16.71 1.65 19.65
N LYS A 292 15.76 1.30 20.52
CA LYS A 292 14.86 0.17 20.28
C LYS A 292 13.97 0.39 19.06
N VAL A 293 13.35 1.57 18.90
CA VAL A 293 12.52 1.86 17.72
C VAL A 293 13.35 1.77 16.43
N LEU A 294 14.57 2.32 16.42
CA LEU A 294 15.48 2.14 15.28
C LEU A 294 15.81 0.68 15.04
N GLY A 295 16.15 -0.09 16.08
CA GLY A 295 16.48 -1.51 15.99
C GLY A 295 15.35 -2.35 15.37
N HIS A 296 14.09 -2.03 15.68
CA HIS A 296 12.93 -2.66 15.04
C HIS A 296 12.79 -2.28 13.56
N ILE A 297 12.95 -1.00 13.20
CA ILE A 297 12.86 -0.58 11.79
C ILE A 297 14.02 -1.18 10.96
N VAL A 298 15.23 -1.22 11.51
CA VAL A 298 16.40 -1.88 10.88
C VAL A 298 16.13 -3.36 10.67
N TRP A 299 15.51 -4.05 11.65
CA TRP A 299 15.13 -5.45 11.51
C TRP A 299 14.13 -5.65 10.35
N LEU A 300 13.09 -4.82 10.25
CA LEU A 300 12.10 -4.89 9.16
C LEU A 300 12.75 -4.71 7.79
N LEU A 301 13.68 -3.75 7.67
CA LEU A 301 14.43 -3.50 6.44
C LEU A 301 15.34 -4.68 6.06
N GLY A 302 16.01 -5.28 7.05
CA GLY A 302 16.84 -6.47 6.85
C GLY A 302 16.03 -7.65 6.34
N GLU A 303 14.84 -7.90 6.91
CA GLU A 303 13.95 -8.96 6.43
C GLU A 303 13.43 -8.69 5.01
N ALA A 304 13.09 -7.44 4.70
CA ALA A 304 12.67 -7.06 3.35
C ALA A 304 13.78 -7.28 2.30
N GLN A 305 15.05 -7.02 2.63
CA GLN A 305 16.20 -7.26 1.75
C GLN A 305 16.49 -8.75 1.56
N ARG A 306 16.47 -9.53 2.65
CA ARG A 306 16.72 -10.98 2.61
C ARG A 306 15.75 -11.69 1.65
N LEU A 307 14.51 -11.22 1.60
CA LEU A 307 13.49 -11.76 0.69
C LEU A 307 13.74 -11.41 -0.79
N ASP A 308 14.32 -10.25 -1.09
CA ASP A 308 14.69 -9.88 -2.46
C ASP A 308 15.89 -10.68 -2.98
N GLU A 309 16.91 -10.90 -2.16
CA GLU A 309 18.11 -11.67 -2.56
C GLU A 309 17.81 -13.15 -2.86
N LEU A 310 16.76 -13.70 -2.24
CA LEU A 310 16.28 -15.05 -2.52
C LEU A 310 15.56 -15.15 -3.88
N GLU A 311 15.09 -14.04 -4.44
CA GLU A 311 14.50 -14.00 -5.79
C GLU A 311 15.58 -13.94 -6.87
N ASP A 312 16.63 -13.11 -6.72
CA ASP A 312 17.68 -12.98 -7.75
C ASP A 312 18.48 -14.27 -8.01
N LYS A 313 18.34 -15.28 -7.13
CA LYS A 313 19.02 -16.58 -7.22
C LYS A 313 18.18 -17.70 -7.83
N ASN A 314 16.91 -17.47 -8.16
CA ASN A 314 15.97 -18.46 -8.71
C ASN A 314 15.41 -18.02 -10.07
#